data_AF-A0A448ZBK4-F1
#
_entry.id   AF-A0A448ZBK4-F1
#
_cell.length_a   1.000
_cell.length_b   1.000
_cell.length_c   1.000
_cell.angle_alpha   90.00
_cell.angle_beta   90.00
_cell.angle_gamma   90.00
#
_symmetry.space_group_name_H-M   'P 1'
#
loop_
_entity.id
_entity.type
_entity.pdbx_description
1 polymer ?
#
loop_
_entity_poly.entity_id
_entity_poly.type
_entity_poly.pdbx_seq_one_letter_code
_entity_poly.pdbx_strand_id
1 'polypeptide(L)'
;MAQHCTRCILCFIAVTALFDGVHSLTLDRRSCLEAVLSLAVAPGTLPPPIFGDSGSASDASTSTTSGLSLPTMPENVDITDKVFIDLRVARSDGSTYIRDDLPDTFPNRVLFQRIAIGLYGKAAPKATQKFLSYIDIEKDFDIDNPYPSYSRSTFPALDQGTGLLMGGNISSLKTKDVAGSTALTYGSRILPADLWIENKQGTERLSHSVKGLLTHRNLDPLPNFGITTRPQPSLDATHTIFGQIMWDSDTLKFFRELEDIPTYSVDRPAEYDDFGTGAVAKNVFNAQRDFFRGAAKTMGDDRVGKLYDGKLLRRIEVLRVGRME
;
A
#
# COMPACT_ATOMS: atom_id res chain seq x y z
N MET A 1 -50.52 -5.53 4.72
CA MET A 1 -49.34 -5.24 5.56
C MET A 1 -49.37 -5.99 6.90
N ALA A 2 -49.54 -7.34 6.91
CA ALA A 2 -49.49 -8.12 8.15
C ALA A 2 -49.04 -9.59 7.95
N GLN A 3 -48.24 -9.88 6.90
CA GLN A 3 -47.73 -11.24 6.64
C GLN A 3 -46.20 -11.32 6.44
N HIS A 4 -45.50 -10.19 6.41
CA HIS A 4 -44.02 -10.17 6.28
C HIS A 4 -43.27 -10.17 7.63
N CYS A 5 -43.97 -10.07 8.77
CA CYS A 5 -43.32 -9.94 10.08
C CYS A 5 -43.03 -11.30 10.78
N THR A 6 -43.61 -12.41 10.32
CA THR A 6 -43.51 -13.71 11.02
C THR A 6 -42.28 -14.52 10.61
N ARG A 7 -41.63 -14.21 9.48
CA ARG A 7 -40.46 -14.96 8.97
C ARG A 7 -39.12 -14.49 9.52
N CYS A 8 -39.02 -13.26 10.05
CA CYS A 8 -37.78 -12.79 10.69
C CYS A 8 -37.61 -13.32 12.12
N ILE A 9 -38.70 -13.60 12.84
CA ILE A 9 -38.65 -14.05 14.24
C ILE A 9 -38.19 -15.51 14.35
N LEU A 10 -38.54 -16.36 13.37
CA LEU A 10 -38.10 -17.77 13.34
C LEU A 10 -36.60 -17.95 13.05
N CYS A 11 -35.97 -16.99 12.37
CA CYS A 11 -34.53 -17.05 12.10
C CYS A 11 -33.70 -16.61 13.33
N PHE A 12 -34.24 -15.72 14.17
CA PHE A 12 -33.57 -15.26 15.39
C PHE A 12 -33.58 -16.31 16.51
N ILE A 13 -34.64 -17.12 16.62
CA ILE A 13 -34.76 -18.19 17.63
C ILE A 13 -33.83 -19.38 17.32
N ALA A 14 -33.54 -19.65 16.03
CA ALA A 14 -32.66 -20.74 15.64
C ALA A 14 -31.17 -20.47 15.94
N VAL A 15 -30.76 -19.20 16.08
CA VAL A 15 -29.36 -18.84 16.36
C VAL A 15 -29.07 -18.79 17.87
N THR A 16 -30.06 -18.46 18.71
CA THR A 16 -29.89 -18.49 20.17
C THR A 16 -29.92 -19.90 20.78
N ALA A 17 -30.53 -20.89 20.10
CA ALA A 17 -30.54 -22.28 20.56
C ALA A 17 -29.21 -23.04 20.33
N LEU A 18 -28.19 -22.40 19.76
CA LEU A 18 -26.86 -22.99 19.51
C LEU A 18 -25.82 -22.69 20.61
N PHE A 19 -26.19 -21.92 21.64
CA PHE A 19 -25.25 -21.51 22.70
C PHE A 19 -25.52 -22.05 24.11
N ASP A 20 -26.65 -22.71 24.36
CA ASP A 20 -26.86 -23.41 25.63
C ASP A 20 -26.68 -24.91 25.43
N GLY A 21 -25.65 -25.43 26.10
CA GLY A 21 -25.24 -26.82 26.01
C GLY A 21 -26.28 -27.80 26.56
N VAL A 22 -26.09 -29.04 26.12
CA VAL A 22 -26.61 -30.32 26.62
C VAL A 22 -27.67 -31.00 25.72
N HIS A 23 -27.27 -32.21 25.31
CA HIS A 23 -28.00 -33.33 24.68
C HIS A 23 -28.29 -33.33 23.16
N SER A 24 -27.36 -33.99 22.45
CA SER A 24 -27.57 -35.05 21.45
C SER A 24 -28.91 -35.07 20.72
N LEU A 25 -28.97 -34.42 19.55
CA LEU A 25 -29.88 -34.79 18.46
C LEU A 25 -29.09 -34.87 17.16
N THR A 26 -29.00 -36.09 16.60
CA THR A 26 -28.51 -36.34 15.25
C THR A 26 -29.51 -35.77 14.25
N LEU A 27 -29.25 -34.56 13.71
CA LEU A 27 -30.00 -34.01 12.59
C LEU A 27 -29.35 -34.41 11.26
N ASP A 28 -30.15 -35.03 10.40
CA ASP A 28 -29.78 -35.50 9.08
C ASP A 28 -29.39 -34.35 8.13
N ARG A 29 -28.16 -34.40 7.60
CA ARG A 29 -27.55 -33.37 6.74
C ARG A 29 -28.20 -33.24 5.36
N ARG A 30 -29.10 -34.15 4.96
CA ARG A 30 -29.74 -34.10 3.63
C ARG A 30 -30.87 -33.08 3.52
N SER A 31 -31.57 -32.75 4.60
CA SER A 31 -32.74 -31.85 4.53
C SER A 31 -32.40 -30.36 4.43
N CYS A 32 -31.19 -29.94 4.83
CA CYS A 32 -30.77 -28.54 4.70
C CYS A 32 -30.31 -28.17 3.28
N LEU A 33 -29.92 -29.15 2.45
CA LEU A 33 -29.42 -28.88 1.09
C LEU A 33 -30.56 -28.66 0.07
N GLU A 34 -31.72 -29.32 0.26
CA GLU A 34 -32.87 -29.13 -0.64
C GLU A 34 -33.63 -27.81 -0.41
N ALA A 35 -33.58 -27.25 0.80
CA ALA A 35 -34.21 -25.96 1.10
C ALA A 35 -33.49 -24.77 0.42
N VAL A 36 -32.21 -24.92 0.04
CA VAL A 36 -31.42 -23.87 -0.61
C VAL A 36 -31.49 -23.94 -2.15
N LEU A 37 -31.83 -25.12 -2.71
CA LEU A 37 -31.83 -25.36 -4.16
C LEU A 37 -33.17 -25.08 -4.88
N SER A 38 -34.23 -24.72 -4.16
CA SER A 38 -35.58 -24.49 -4.74
C SER A 38 -35.91 -23.01 -5.03
N LEU A 39 -34.94 -22.09 -4.94
CA LEU A 39 -35.17 -20.65 -5.12
C LEU A 39 -34.64 -20.05 -6.43
N ALA A 40 -34.28 -20.88 -7.41
CA ALA A 40 -33.93 -20.42 -8.75
C ALA A 40 -34.91 -21.01 -9.77
N VAL A 41 -35.72 -20.14 -10.38
CA VAL A 41 -36.19 -20.15 -11.79
C VAL A 41 -37.46 -19.30 -11.87
N ALA A 42 -37.36 -18.14 -12.52
CA ALA A 42 -38.49 -17.49 -13.17
C ALA A 42 -37.98 -16.93 -14.52
N PRO A 43 -38.60 -17.29 -15.67
CA PRO A 43 -38.17 -16.80 -16.97
C PRO A 43 -38.80 -15.43 -17.25
N GLY A 44 -37.98 -14.38 -17.24
CA GLY A 44 -38.35 -13.03 -17.68
C GLY A 44 -37.87 -12.79 -19.11
N THR A 45 -38.82 -12.50 -20.00
CA THR A 45 -38.66 -12.18 -21.42
C THR A 45 -37.84 -10.91 -21.68
N LEU A 46 -36.84 -11.01 -22.57
CA LEU A 46 -36.01 -9.89 -23.05
C LEU A 46 -36.76 -9.06 -24.12
N PRO A 47 -36.72 -7.72 -24.07
CA PRO A 47 -37.03 -6.89 -25.24
C PRO A 47 -35.83 -6.74 -26.19
N PRO A 48 -36.06 -6.55 -27.51
CA PRO A 48 -35.00 -6.48 -28.52
C PRO A 48 -34.21 -5.16 -28.48
N PRO A 49 -32.97 -5.14 -29.01
CA PRO A 49 -32.15 -3.93 -29.06
C PRO A 49 -32.63 -2.96 -30.15
N ILE A 50 -32.74 -1.69 -29.78
CA ILE A 50 -32.96 -0.56 -30.68
C ILE A 50 -31.59 -0.10 -31.18
N PHE A 51 -31.32 -0.30 -32.48
CA PHE A 51 -30.19 0.33 -33.16
C PHE A 51 -30.56 1.77 -33.50
N GLY A 52 -29.90 2.72 -32.84
CA GLY A 52 -29.96 4.15 -33.14
C GLY A 52 -28.66 4.61 -33.78
N ASP A 53 -28.77 5.10 -35.02
CA ASP A 53 -27.73 5.66 -35.86
C ASP A 53 -27.53 7.16 -35.53
N SER A 54 -26.29 7.57 -35.29
CA SER A 54 -25.77 8.95 -35.30
C SER A 54 -24.26 8.83 -35.06
N GLY A 55 -23.36 9.40 -35.83
CA GLY A 55 -23.34 10.69 -36.48
C GLY A 55 -21.85 11.05 -36.57
N SER A 56 -21.38 11.38 -37.76
CA SER A 56 -19.99 11.72 -38.03
C SER A 56 -19.58 13.00 -37.30
N ALA A 57 -18.51 12.93 -36.50
CA ALA A 57 -17.78 14.10 -36.05
C ALA A 57 -16.29 13.87 -36.31
N SER A 58 -15.77 14.64 -37.26
CA SER A 58 -14.36 14.85 -37.53
C SER A 58 -13.77 15.71 -36.42
N ASP A 59 -12.89 15.15 -35.59
CA ASP A 59 -12.07 15.94 -34.67
C ASP A 59 -10.59 15.80 -35.01
N ALA A 60 -10.01 16.97 -35.28
CA ALA A 60 -8.61 17.19 -35.58
C ALA A 60 -7.76 16.80 -34.36
N SER A 61 -6.92 15.78 -34.54
CA SER A 61 -5.88 15.41 -33.59
C SER A 61 -4.80 16.50 -33.55
N THR A 62 -4.96 17.46 -32.65
CA THR A 62 -3.86 18.33 -32.22
C THR A 62 -2.98 17.49 -31.30
N SER A 63 -1.89 16.98 -31.85
CA SER A 63 -0.85 16.26 -31.10
C SER A 63 -0.12 17.25 -30.18
N THR A 64 -0.59 17.38 -28.94
CA THR A 64 0.13 18.10 -27.89
C THR A 64 1.37 17.28 -27.52
N THR A 65 2.51 17.67 -28.06
CA THR A 65 3.82 17.18 -27.66
C THR A 65 4.12 17.70 -26.26
N SER A 66 3.64 17.00 -25.24
CA SER A 66 3.93 17.32 -23.84
C SER A 66 5.42 17.08 -23.57
N GLY A 67 6.22 18.14 -23.74
CA GLY A 67 7.64 18.14 -23.36
C GLY A 67 7.81 17.69 -21.90
N LEU A 68 8.77 16.80 -21.67
CA LEU A 68 9.15 16.32 -20.34
C LEU A 68 9.84 17.46 -19.57
N SER A 69 9.08 18.33 -18.92
CA SER A 69 9.66 19.30 -17.99
C SER A 69 10.03 18.59 -16.68
N LEU A 70 11.29 18.75 -16.26
CA LEU A 70 11.77 18.24 -14.97
C LEU A 70 11.05 18.98 -13.82
N PRO A 71 10.79 18.32 -12.70
CA PRO A 71 10.13 18.93 -11.55
C PRO A 71 11.08 19.96 -10.92
N THR A 72 10.54 21.14 -10.61
CA THR A 72 11.31 22.20 -9.95
C THR A 72 11.64 21.78 -8.52
N MET A 73 12.93 21.76 -8.18
CA MET A 73 13.38 21.49 -6.81
C MET A 73 12.93 22.63 -5.87
N PRO A 74 12.60 22.36 -4.59
CA PRO A 74 12.36 23.42 -3.62
C PRO A 74 13.59 24.33 -3.54
N GLU A 75 13.39 25.59 -3.89
CA GLU A 75 14.43 26.61 -3.83
C GLU A 75 14.85 26.82 -2.37
N ASN A 76 16.17 26.93 -2.12
CA ASN A 76 16.80 27.23 -0.83
C ASN A 76 17.04 26.08 0.17
N VAL A 77 16.98 24.81 -0.23
CA VAL A 77 17.37 23.70 0.67
C VAL A 77 18.69 23.06 0.23
N ASP A 78 19.70 23.15 1.11
CA ASP A 78 21.01 22.55 0.89
C ASP A 78 20.93 21.01 0.98
N ILE A 79 21.39 20.32 -0.09
CA ILE A 79 21.62 18.88 -0.07
C ILE A 79 22.97 18.61 0.63
N THR A 80 22.95 17.95 1.78
CA THR A 80 24.17 17.64 2.56
C THR A 80 24.78 16.30 2.17
N ASP A 81 23.94 15.31 1.89
CA ASP A 81 24.34 13.94 1.59
C ASP A 81 23.59 13.46 0.36
N LYS A 82 24.24 12.59 -0.43
CA LYS A 82 23.64 11.96 -1.60
C LYS A 82 23.71 10.46 -1.47
N VAL A 83 22.61 9.79 -1.81
CA VAL A 83 22.50 8.34 -1.74
C VAL A 83 21.78 7.83 -2.97
N PHE A 84 21.97 6.54 -3.28
CA PHE A 84 21.25 5.88 -4.34
C PHE A 84 20.51 4.65 -3.84
N ILE A 85 19.40 4.32 -4.50
CA ILE A 85 18.63 3.10 -4.30
C ILE A 85 18.40 2.46 -5.67
N ASP A 86 18.91 1.25 -5.86
CA ASP A 86 18.65 0.42 -7.03
C ASP A 86 17.36 -0.36 -6.81
N LEU A 87 16.36 -0.11 -7.65
CA LEU A 87 15.04 -0.71 -7.57
C LEU A 87 14.82 -1.75 -8.66
N ARG A 88 14.03 -2.76 -8.31
CA ARG A 88 13.43 -3.70 -9.25
C ARG A 88 11.92 -3.73 -9.07
N VAL A 89 11.18 -3.56 -10.16
CA VAL A 89 9.71 -3.73 -10.18
C VAL A 89 9.38 -5.05 -10.86
N ALA A 90 8.67 -5.92 -10.16
CA ALA A 90 8.19 -7.19 -10.71
C ALA A 90 7.17 -6.97 -11.84
N ARG A 91 7.01 -8.01 -12.66
CA ARG A 91 5.98 -8.08 -13.71
C ARG A 91 4.57 -8.09 -13.10
N SER A 92 3.53 -7.97 -13.93
CA SER A 92 2.13 -8.01 -13.45
C SER A 92 1.76 -9.34 -12.77
N ASP A 93 2.42 -10.44 -13.13
CA ASP A 93 2.26 -11.76 -12.51
C ASP A 93 3.06 -11.93 -11.21
N GLY A 94 3.78 -10.89 -10.76
CA GLY A 94 4.62 -10.91 -9.57
C GLY A 94 5.97 -11.60 -9.75
N SER A 95 6.29 -12.10 -10.95
CA SER A 95 7.58 -12.72 -11.23
C SER A 95 8.66 -11.67 -11.54
N THR A 96 9.91 -12.01 -11.21
CA THR A 96 11.11 -11.19 -11.46
C THR A 96 12.01 -11.78 -12.53
N TYR A 97 11.61 -12.89 -13.16
CA TYR A 97 12.37 -13.53 -14.24
C TYR A 97 12.00 -12.90 -15.58
N ILE A 98 13.01 -12.69 -16.42
CA ILE A 98 12.82 -12.24 -17.80
C ILE A 98 12.31 -13.43 -18.60
N ARG A 99 11.21 -13.21 -19.33
CA ARG A 99 10.55 -14.21 -20.17
C ARG A 99 10.67 -13.78 -21.62
N ASP A 100 11.28 -14.63 -22.44
CA ASP A 100 11.48 -14.35 -23.87
C ASP A 100 10.23 -14.70 -24.70
N ASP A 101 9.25 -15.38 -24.11
CA ASP A 101 8.04 -15.88 -24.79
C ASP A 101 6.87 -14.89 -24.79
N LEU A 102 7.01 -13.74 -24.12
CA LEU A 102 5.97 -12.73 -24.02
C LEU A 102 6.40 -11.43 -24.71
N PRO A 103 5.45 -10.67 -25.28
CA PRO A 103 5.78 -9.40 -25.92
C PRO A 103 6.32 -8.41 -24.89
N ASP A 104 7.39 -7.70 -25.27
CA ASP A 104 8.02 -6.65 -24.46
C ASP A 104 7.05 -5.46 -24.30
N THR A 105 6.24 -5.56 -23.26
CA THR A 105 5.19 -4.62 -22.90
C THR A 105 5.36 -4.29 -21.43
N PHE A 106 4.95 -3.10 -21.02
CA PHE A 106 5.01 -2.66 -19.63
C PHE A 106 4.50 -3.68 -18.57
N PRO A 107 3.38 -4.42 -18.79
CA PRO A 107 2.97 -5.47 -17.87
C PRO A 107 3.92 -6.68 -17.80
N ASN A 108 4.63 -6.97 -18.88
CA ASN A 108 5.43 -8.18 -19.03
C ASN A 108 6.93 -7.98 -18.82
N ARG A 109 7.41 -6.76 -18.59
CA ARG A 109 8.84 -6.52 -18.33
C ARG A 109 9.12 -6.27 -16.85
N VAL A 110 10.32 -6.67 -16.43
CA VAL A 110 10.88 -6.31 -15.13
C VAL A 110 11.56 -4.96 -15.31
N LEU A 111 11.20 -3.97 -14.47
CA LEU A 111 11.83 -2.65 -14.53
C LEU A 111 13.01 -2.61 -13.56
N PHE A 112 14.11 -2.00 -14.00
CA PHE A 112 15.26 -1.70 -13.17
C PHE A 112 15.51 -0.20 -13.24
N GLN A 113 15.65 0.45 -12.09
CA GLN A 113 15.94 1.88 -12.02
C GLN A 113 16.84 2.17 -10.82
N ARG A 114 17.91 2.94 -11.06
CA ARG A 114 18.67 3.59 -9.98
C ARG A 114 18.04 4.94 -9.71
N ILE A 115 17.67 5.19 -8.47
CA ILE A 115 17.16 6.49 -8.04
C ILE A 115 18.23 7.16 -7.19
N ALA A 116 18.63 8.37 -7.58
CA ALA A 116 19.48 9.23 -6.77
C ALA A 116 18.63 10.11 -5.84
N ILE A 117 19.07 10.27 -4.60
CA ILE A 117 18.36 10.98 -3.55
C ILE A 117 19.34 11.96 -2.90
N GLY A 118 18.92 13.22 -2.78
CA GLY A 118 19.59 14.21 -1.95
C GLY A 118 18.91 14.31 -0.57
N LEU A 119 19.70 14.33 0.50
CA LEU A 119 19.20 14.44 1.87
C LEU A 119 19.47 15.84 2.43
N TYR A 120 18.57 16.30 3.30
CA TYR A 120 18.58 17.64 3.88
C TYR A 120 19.12 17.63 5.32
N GLY A 121 20.38 17.24 5.52
CA GLY A 121 20.96 17.09 6.84
C GLY A 121 21.00 18.37 7.68
N LYS A 122 20.91 19.56 7.08
CA LYS A 122 20.76 20.83 7.83
C LYS A 122 19.32 21.06 8.29
N ALA A 123 18.33 20.74 7.45
CA ALA A 123 16.92 20.99 7.74
C ALA A 123 16.29 19.88 8.62
N ALA A 124 16.70 18.63 8.41
CA ALA A 124 16.23 17.45 9.13
C ALA A 124 17.42 16.54 9.52
N PRO A 125 18.31 16.99 10.43
CA PRO A 125 19.51 16.26 10.80
C PRO A 125 19.23 14.88 11.38
N LYS A 126 18.22 14.75 12.26
CA LYS A 126 17.94 13.48 12.94
C LYS A 126 17.36 12.45 11.97
N ALA A 127 16.40 12.83 11.14
CA ALA A 127 15.83 11.98 10.12
C ALA A 127 16.89 11.56 9.09
N THR A 128 17.75 12.50 8.65
CA THR A 128 18.86 12.21 7.73
C THR A 128 19.85 11.22 8.34
N GLN A 129 20.29 11.45 9.58
CA GLN A 129 21.22 10.55 10.27
C GLN A 129 20.63 9.15 10.46
N LYS A 130 19.37 9.05 10.88
CA LYS A 130 18.68 7.77 11.03
C LYS A 130 18.52 7.06 9.69
N PHE A 131 18.11 7.76 8.64
CA PHE A 131 18.01 7.21 7.30
C PHE A 131 19.36 6.66 6.81
N LEU A 132 20.46 7.41 7.00
CA LEU A 132 21.81 6.96 6.66
C LEU A 132 22.25 5.74 7.48
N SER A 133 21.83 5.60 8.74
CA SER A 133 22.18 4.41 9.55
C SER A 133 21.62 3.08 9.01
N TYR A 134 20.57 3.12 8.17
CA TYR A 134 20.04 1.93 7.48
C TYR A 134 20.63 1.73 6.08
N ILE A 135 21.42 2.68 5.59
CA ILE A 135 22.20 2.60 4.34
C ILE A 135 23.61 2.09 4.66
N ASP A 136 24.28 2.74 5.60
CA ASP A 136 25.65 2.43 6.00
C ASP A 136 25.64 1.39 7.12
N ILE A 137 25.49 0.13 6.72
CA ILE A 137 25.85 -0.95 7.62
C ILE A 137 27.36 -1.06 7.58
N GLU A 138 28.03 -0.55 8.60
CA GLU A 138 29.46 -0.72 8.78
C GLU A 138 29.86 -2.20 8.63
N LYS A 139 31.10 -2.41 8.17
CA LYS A 139 31.66 -3.65 7.61
C LYS A 139 31.68 -4.86 8.55
N ASP A 140 31.15 -4.76 9.77
CA ASP A 140 30.93 -5.89 10.68
C ASP A 140 29.66 -6.65 10.28
N PHE A 141 29.65 -7.12 9.03
CA PHE A 141 28.66 -8.05 8.51
C PHE A 141 28.85 -9.38 9.24
N ASP A 142 28.22 -9.49 10.40
CA ASP A 142 27.85 -10.79 10.95
C ASP A 142 26.86 -11.43 9.95
N ILE A 143 27.38 -12.34 9.12
CA ILE A 143 26.61 -13.03 8.07
C ILE A 143 25.39 -13.72 8.67
N ASP A 144 25.53 -14.24 9.89
CA ASP A 144 24.50 -14.99 10.60
C ASP A 144 23.48 -14.07 11.27
N ASN A 145 23.85 -12.82 11.58
CA ASN A 145 22.98 -11.85 12.23
C ASN A 145 23.22 -10.41 11.76
N PRO A 146 22.85 -10.10 10.50
CA PRO A 146 23.09 -8.80 9.90
C PRO A 146 22.23 -7.73 10.57
N TYR A 147 22.69 -6.48 10.57
CA TYR A 147 21.86 -5.35 10.98
C TYR A 147 20.75 -5.07 9.95
N PRO A 148 19.61 -4.47 10.37
CA PRO A 148 18.55 -4.09 9.44
C PRO A 148 19.08 -3.09 8.40
N SER A 149 18.79 -3.34 7.12
CA SER A 149 19.24 -2.53 5.98
C SER A 149 18.12 -2.20 5.02
N TYR A 150 18.21 -1.03 4.38
CA TYR A 150 17.38 -0.75 3.20
C TYR A 150 17.69 -1.63 2.00
N SER A 151 18.88 -2.27 1.92
CA SER A 151 19.18 -3.28 0.89
C SER A 151 18.24 -4.49 0.88
N ARG A 152 17.50 -4.71 1.98
CA ARG A 152 16.50 -5.79 2.14
C ARG A 152 15.08 -5.25 2.27
N SER A 153 14.88 -3.98 1.95
CA SER A 153 13.58 -3.32 2.08
C SER A 153 12.75 -3.44 0.80
N THR A 154 11.46 -3.18 0.95
CA THR A 154 10.49 -3.19 -0.15
C THR A 154 9.64 -1.92 -0.12
N PHE A 155 8.94 -1.64 -1.22
CA PHE A 155 7.89 -0.62 -1.25
C PHE A 155 6.53 -1.32 -1.18
N PRO A 156 5.92 -1.44 0.01
CA PRO A 156 4.73 -2.26 0.19
C PRO A 156 3.49 -1.70 -0.53
N ALA A 157 3.37 -0.39 -0.67
CA ALA A 157 2.21 0.21 -1.33
C ALA A 157 2.47 1.64 -1.84
N LEU A 158 1.62 2.05 -2.78
CA LEU A 158 1.42 3.42 -3.22
C LEU A 158 0.03 3.84 -2.77
N ASP A 159 -0.04 4.79 -1.85
CA ASP A 159 -1.32 5.36 -1.45
C ASP A 159 -1.78 6.34 -2.54
N GLN A 160 -2.78 5.94 -3.33
CA GLN A 160 -3.37 6.78 -4.39
C GLN A 160 -4.13 7.99 -3.84
N GLY A 161 -4.55 7.98 -2.57
CA GLY A 161 -5.26 9.08 -1.92
C GLY A 161 -4.33 10.20 -1.49
N THR A 162 -3.15 9.88 -0.97
CA THR A 162 -2.13 10.88 -0.62
C THR A 162 -1.09 11.09 -1.72
N GLY A 163 -0.95 10.15 -2.66
CA GLY A 163 0.15 10.11 -3.61
C GLY A 163 1.48 9.78 -2.94
N LEU A 164 1.47 8.92 -1.92
CA LEU A 164 2.67 8.56 -1.16
C LEU A 164 3.13 7.15 -1.52
N LEU A 165 4.28 7.04 -2.16
CA LEU A 165 4.96 5.76 -2.38
C LEU A 165 5.69 5.37 -1.09
N MET A 166 5.16 4.39 -0.37
CA MET A 166 5.73 3.95 0.90
C MET A 166 6.87 2.98 0.66
N GLY A 167 8.05 3.29 1.20
CA GLY A 167 9.28 2.51 1.16
C GLY A 167 9.87 2.29 2.55
N GLY A 168 11.02 1.61 2.60
CA GLY A 168 11.76 1.39 3.84
C GLY A 168 11.21 0.28 4.73
N ASN A 169 10.28 -0.55 4.22
CA ASN A 169 9.80 -1.71 4.95
C ASN A 169 10.87 -2.81 4.96
N ILE A 170 11.64 -2.88 6.05
CA ILE A 170 12.70 -3.87 6.24
C ILE A 170 12.10 -5.16 6.81
N SER A 171 12.25 -6.25 6.06
CA SER A 171 11.77 -7.57 6.48
C SER A 171 12.33 -7.96 7.85
N SER A 172 11.47 -8.44 8.74
CA SER A 172 11.79 -8.86 10.13
C SER A 172 12.10 -7.74 11.13
N LEU A 173 12.09 -6.47 10.72
CA LEU A 173 12.14 -5.34 11.65
C LEU A 173 10.73 -5.00 12.12
N LYS A 174 10.48 -5.06 13.43
CA LYS A 174 9.14 -4.80 14.00
C LYS A 174 9.24 -4.08 15.33
N THR A 175 8.22 -3.30 15.66
CA THR A 175 8.01 -2.78 17.01
C THR A 175 7.50 -3.87 17.94
N LYS A 176 8.05 -3.96 19.15
CA LYS A 176 7.55 -4.82 20.22
C LYS A 176 7.64 -4.07 21.54
N ASP A 177 6.62 -4.20 22.37
CA ASP A 177 6.67 -3.65 23.72
C ASP A 177 7.49 -4.57 24.63
N VAL A 178 8.52 -4.01 25.26
CA VAL A 178 9.43 -4.67 26.19
C VAL A 178 9.44 -3.85 27.47
N ALA A 179 8.96 -4.45 28.57
CA ALA A 179 8.91 -3.81 29.89
C ALA A 179 8.18 -2.44 29.90
N GLY A 180 7.12 -2.29 29.10
CA GLY A 180 6.33 -1.06 29.02
C GLY A 180 6.93 0.04 28.13
N SER A 181 8.08 -0.22 27.51
CA SER A 181 8.67 0.64 26.47
C SER A 181 8.51 0.00 25.09
N THR A 182 8.23 0.79 24.07
CA THR A 182 8.34 0.32 22.69
C THR A 182 9.81 0.16 22.33
N ALA A 183 10.17 -0.98 21.75
CA ALA A 183 11.51 -1.27 21.24
C ALA A 183 11.39 -1.83 19.81
N LEU A 184 12.47 -1.74 19.05
CA LEU A 184 12.56 -2.42 17.76
C LEU A 184 13.11 -3.83 17.98
N THR A 185 12.61 -4.78 17.21
CA THR A 185 13.09 -6.17 17.20
C THR A 185 13.48 -6.54 15.80
N TYR A 186 14.66 -7.13 15.66
CA TYR A 186 15.18 -7.64 14.39
C TYR A 186 15.78 -9.02 14.62
N GLY A 187 15.10 -10.06 14.16
CA GLY A 187 15.46 -11.45 14.51
C GLY A 187 15.40 -11.66 16.02
N SER A 188 16.54 -11.99 16.64
CA SER A 188 16.70 -12.16 18.09
C SER A 188 17.19 -10.90 18.82
N ARG A 189 17.47 -9.80 18.10
CA ARG A 189 18.01 -8.56 18.67
C ARG A 189 16.92 -7.59 19.08
N ILE A 190 17.15 -6.88 20.18
CA ILE A 190 16.37 -5.71 20.60
C ILE A 190 17.20 -4.48 20.24
N LEU A 191 16.60 -3.58 19.49
CA LEU A 191 17.18 -2.33 19.02
C LEU A 191 16.42 -1.14 19.63
N PRO A 192 17.07 0.01 19.86
CA PRO A 192 16.39 1.22 20.31
C PRO A 192 15.31 1.69 19.31
N ALA A 193 14.14 2.07 19.81
CA ALA A 193 13.04 2.64 19.01
C ALA A 193 13.02 4.17 19.09
N ASP A 194 14.09 4.80 18.61
CA ASP A 194 14.19 6.26 18.65
C ASP A 194 13.23 6.90 17.64
N LEU A 195 12.43 7.86 18.09
CA LEU A 195 11.54 8.63 17.22
C LEU A 195 12.33 9.65 16.38
N TRP A 196 11.95 9.82 15.12
CA TRP A 196 12.59 10.71 14.15
C TRP A 196 12.04 12.15 14.25
N ILE A 197 11.95 12.67 15.47
CA ILE A 197 11.43 14.02 15.74
C ILE A 197 12.58 15.01 15.73
N GLU A 198 12.50 16.00 14.86
CA GLU A 198 13.42 17.13 14.80
C GLU A 198 13.16 18.13 15.93
N ASN A 199 14.23 18.75 16.43
CA ASN A 199 14.12 19.84 17.37
C ASN A 199 13.69 21.11 16.62
N LYS A 200 12.61 21.75 17.09
CA LYS A 200 12.06 22.97 16.47
C LYS A 200 13.00 24.20 16.51
N GLN A 201 14.10 24.11 17.25
CA GLN A 201 15.05 25.21 17.40
C GLN A 201 16.02 25.20 16.22
N GLY A 202 15.75 26.03 15.20
CA GLY A 202 16.66 26.30 14.09
C GLY A 202 16.49 25.42 12.85
N THR A 203 15.52 24.50 12.84
CA THR A 203 15.16 23.72 11.64
C THR A 203 14.04 24.40 10.88
N GLU A 204 14.26 24.69 9.60
CA GLU A 204 13.21 25.21 8.72
C GLU A 204 12.25 24.08 8.36
N ARG A 205 10.96 24.27 8.66
CA ARG A 205 9.93 23.28 8.32
C ARG A 205 9.59 23.40 6.84
N LEU A 206 9.99 22.40 6.08
CA LEU A 206 9.64 22.28 4.67
C LEU A 206 8.17 21.86 4.50
N SER A 207 7.58 22.24 3.37
CA SER A 207 6.21 21.86 2.98
C SER A 207 6.23 20.86 1.83
N HIS A 208 5.29 19.91 1.83
CA HIS A 208 5.09 18.89 0.80
C HIS A 208 4.43 19.48 -0.45
N SER A 209 4.98 20.58 -0.97
CA SER A 209 4.44 21.35 -2.10
C SER A 209 4.85 20.80 -3.46
N VAL A 210 5.79 19.86 -3.51
CA VAL A 210 6.37 19.32 -4.74
C VAL A 210 6.39 17.79 -4.69
N LYS A 211 6.43 17.17 -5.88
CA LYS A 211 6.68 15.73 -6.01
C LYS A 211 8.15 15.37 -5.84
N GLY A 212 8.40 14.12 -5.46
CA GLY A 212 9.73 13.57 -5.24
C GLY A 212 10.33 13.92 -3.89
N LEU A 213 9.54 14.39 -2.93
CA LEU A 213 10.04 14.68 -1.58
C LEU A 213 10.04 13.40 -0.76
N LEU A 214 11.15 13.16 -0.04
CA LEU A 214 11.25 12.08 0.93
C LEU A 214 10.74 12.57 2.27
N THR A 215 9.87 11.78 2.88
CA THR A 215 9.20 12.15 4.12
C THR A 215 9.05 10.99 5.07
N HIS A 216 9.06 11.26 6.36
CA HIS A 216 8.94 10.27 7.43
C HIS A 216 7.85 10.67 8.40
N ARG A 217 7.09 9.70 8.94
CA ARG A 217 6.00 9.96 9.87
C ARG A 217 6.54 10.19 11.28
N ASN A 218 6.27 11.35 11.86
CA ASN A 218 6.94 11.84 13.08
C ASN A 218 6.89 10.89 14.30
N LEU A 219 5.84 10.08 14.42
CA LEU A 219 5.62 9.16 15.55
C LEU A 219 5.79 7.68 15.17
N ASP A 220 6.34 7.39 13.98
CA ASP A 220 6.68 6.02 13.58
C ASP A 220 8.15 5.73 13.98
N PRO A 221 8.42 4.77 14.87
CA PRO A 221 9.80 4.38 15.19
C PRO A 221 10.45 3.55 14.08
N LEU A 222 9.67 3.00 13.12
CA LEU A 222 10.22 2.22 12.03
C LEU A 222 10.89 3.12 10.97
N PRO A 223 11.85 2.59 10.22
CA PRO A 223 12.54 3.31 9.16
C PRO A 223 11.72 3.43 7.87
N ASN A 224 10.39 3.35 7.96
CA ASN A 224 9.49 3.51 6.84
C ASN A 224 9.52 4.97 6.38
N PHE A 225 9.64 5.20 5.08
CA PHE A 225 9.60 6.55 4.51
C PHE A 225 8.62 6.58 3.34
N GLY A 226 8.14 7.76 3.00
CA GLY A 226 7.32 8.00 1.83
C GLY A 226 8.08 8.84 0.80
N ILE A 227 7.80 8.59 -0.48
CA ILE A 227 8.19 9.47 -1.58
C ILE A 227 6.90 10.07 -2.15
N THR A 228 6.79 11.40 -2.18
CA THR A 228 5.62 12.05 -2.78
C THR A 228 5.63 11.86 -4.29
N THR A 229 4.52 11.43 -4.89
CA THR A 229 4.34 11.42 -6.35
C THR A 229 3.64 12.68 -6.85
N ARG A 230 2.99 13.41 -5.94
CA ARG A 230 2.32 14.71 -6.19
C ARG A 230 2.44 15.63 -4.96
N PRO A 231 2.20 16.95 -5.12
CA PRO A 231 2.08 17.87 -3.99
C PRO A 231 1.00 17.40 -3.00
N GLN A 232 1.34 17.35 -1.72
CA GLN A 232 0.43 16.95 -0.65
C GLN A 232 0.68 17.70 0.68
N PRO A 233 0.30 18.99 0.76
CA PRO A 233 0.53 19.82 1.95
C PRO A 233 -0.14 19.29 3.23
N SER A 234 -1.16 18.43 3.12
CA SER A 234 -1.82 17.83 4.29
C SER A 234 -0.88 16.94 5.12
N LEU A 235 0.22 16.45 4.53
CA LEU A 235 1.22 15.65 5.24
C LEU A 235 2.12 16.51 6.14
N ASP A 236 2.20 17.83 5.91
CA ASP A 236 3.09 18.75 6.65
C ASP A 236 2.91 18.62 8.15
N ALA A 237 1.67 18.42 8.63
CA ALA A 237 1.34 18.31 10.04
C ALA A 237 1.90 17.05 10.72
N THR A 238 2.03 15.95 9.97
CA THR A 238 2.25 14.60 10.52
C THR A 238 3.56 13.97 10.07
N HIS A 239 4.17 14.49 9.01
CA HIS A 239 5.40 13.99 8.44
C HIS A 239 6.47 15.09 8.35
N THR A 240 7.73 14.67 8.40
CA THR A 240 8.90 15.54 8.27
C THR A 240 9.61 15.21 6.95
N ILE A 241 9.82 16.24 6.13
CA ILE A 241 10.60 16.12 4.90
C ILE A 241 12.08 16.11 5.25
N PHE A 242 12.82 15.13 4.75
CA PHE A 242 14.25 14.97 5.04
C PHE A 242 15.11 14.76 3.78
N GLY A 243 14.51 14.77 2.59
CA GLY A 243 15.25 14.69 1.34
C GLY A 243 14.37 14.84 0.11
N GLN A 244 14.97 14.59 -1.05
CA GLN A 244 14.31 14.62 -2.35
C GLN A 244 14.97 13.70 -3.37
N ILE A 245 14.19 13.29 -4.37
CA ILE A 245 14.64 12.60 -5.56
C ILE A 245 15.42 13.59 -6.44
N MET A 246 16.60 13.19 -6.88
CA MET A 246 17.37 13.91 -7.89
C MET A 246 16.88 13.47 -9.27
N TRP A 247 16.13 14.34 -9.94
CA TRP A 247 15.47 14.01 -11.19
C TRP A 247 16.44 13.98 -12.37
N ASP A 248 16.52 12.83 -13.03
CA ASP A 248 17.04 12.66 -14.39
C ASP A 248 15.90 12.19 -15.33
N SER A 249 16.20 12.08 -16.63
CA SER A 249 15.21 11.65 -17.63
C SER A 249 14.63 10.27 -17.34
N ASP A 250 15.46 9.36 -16.85
CA ASP A 250 15.15 7.94 -16.68
C ASP A 250 14.29 7.74 -15.43
N THR A 251 14.66 8.39 -14.33
CA THR A 251 13.90 8.46 -13.08
C THR A 251 12.55 9.12 -13.32
N LEU A 252 12.48 10.21 -14.08
CA LEU A 252 11.21 10.84 -14.43
C LEU A 252 10.28 9.87 -15.19
N LYS A 253 10.84 9.15 -16.17
CA LYS A 253 10.11 8.14 -16.94
C LYS A 253 9.64 6.99 -16.03
N PHE A 254 10.52 6.51 -15.16
CA PHE A 254 10.20 5.46 -14.18
C PHE A 254 9.05 5.85 -13.26
N PHE A 255 9.03 7.06 -12.71
CA PHE A 255 7.93 7.48 -11.82
C PHE A 255 6.60 7.64 -12.56
N ARG A 256 6.60 8.11 -13.82
CA ARG A 256 5.38 8.12 -14.64
C ARG A 256 4.85 6.71 -14.88
N GLU A 257 5.75 5.81 -15.25
CA GLU A 257 5.42 4.39 -15.42
C GLU A 257 4.90 3.77 -14.11
N LEU A 258 5.45 4.16 -12.95
CA LEU A 258 5.05 3.68 -11.63
C LEU A 258 3.64 4.15 -11.24
N GLU A 259 3.28 5.39 -11.57
CA GLU A 259 1.93 5.94 -11.37
C GLU A 259 0.86 5.15 -12.16
N ASP A 260 1.24 4.65 -13.34
CA ASP A 260 0.38 3.86 -14.23
C ASP A 260 0.30 2.36 -13.87
N ILE A 261 1.08 1.89 -12.88
CA ILE A 261 1.05 0.47 -12.50
C ILE A 261 -0.34 0.13 -11.97
N PRO A 262 -1.03 -0.87 -12.58
CA PRO A 262 -2.31 -1.33 -12.05
C PRO A 262 -2.07 -1.90 -10.66
N THR A 263 -2.56 -1.16 -9.68
CA THR A 263 -2.46 -1.51 -8.27
C THR A 263 -3.65 -2.41 -7.92
N TYR A 264 -3.40 -3.58 -7.33
CA TYR A 264 -4.47 -4.50 -6.96
C TYR A 264 -5.06 -4.04 -5.63
N SER A 265 -6.23 -3.40 -5.63
CA SER A 265 -6.98 -3.28 -4.37
C SER A 265 -7.33 -4.68 -3.90
N VAL A 266 -6.91 -5.05 -2.69
CA VAL A 266 -7.49 -6.21 -2.00
C VAL A 266 -8.96 -5.93 -1.66
N ASP A 267 -9.36 -4.66 -1.68
CA ASP A 267 -10.76 -4.27 -1.81
C ASP A 267 -11.25 -4.66 -3.21
N ARG A 268 -12.13 -5.66 -3.25
CA ARG A 268 -12.88 -6.02 -4.46
C ARG A 268 -13.50 -4.75 -5.05
N PRO A 269 -13.33 -4.45 -6.35
CA PRO A 269 -14.06 -3.37 -7.00
C PRO A 269 -15.56 -3.57 -6.72
N ALA A 270 -16.15 -2.68 -5.94
CA ALA A 270 -17.59 -2.62 -5.76
C ALA A 270 -18.24 -1.80 -6.90
N GLU A 271 -17.46 -1.33 -7.86
CA GLU A 271 -17.92 -0.65 -9.07
C GLU A 271 -18.25 -1.70 -10.14
N TYR A 272 -19.32 -2.47 -9.88
CA TYR A 272 -20.29 -2.68 -10.93
C TYR A 272 -21.52 -1.91 -10.48
N ASP A 273 -21.59 -0.66 -10.96
CA ASP A 273 -22.78 0.17 -10.91
C ASP A 273 -23.81 -0.46 -11.86
N ASP A 274 -24.57 -1.43 -11.36
CA ASP A 274 -25.91 -1.67 -11.87
C ASP A 274 -26.77 -2.34 -10.77
N PHE A 275 -27.85 -1.65 -10.41
CA PHE A 275 -28.84 -1.94 -9.35
C PHE A 275 -28.47 -1.57 -7.90
N GLY A 276 -29.28 -0.68 -7.31
CA GLY A 276 -29.13 -0.01 -6.01
C GLY A 276 -29.10 -0.85 -4.72
N THR A 277 -28.66 -2.11 -4.77
CA THR A 277 -28.38 -2.98 -3.62
C THR A 277 -26.92 -2.89 -3.12
N GLY A 278 -26.05 -2.17 -3.84
CA GLY A 278 -24.61 -2.09 -3.55
C GLY A 278 -24.23 -1.48 -2.20
N ALA A 279 -24.97 -0.47 -1.71
CA ALA A 279 -24.62 0.22 -0.46
C ALA A 279 -24.83 -0.64 0.79
N VAL A 280 -25.92 -1.42 0.83
CA VAL A 280 -26.22 -2.32 1.96
C VAL A 280 -25.28 -3.52 1.94
N ALA A 281 -25.02 -4.09 0.76
CA ALA A 281 -24.07 -5.19 0.59
C ALA A 281 -22.65 -4.79 1.03
N LYS A 282 -22.22 -3.55 0.71
CA LYS A 282 -20.93 -2.99 1.16
C LYS A 282 -20.83 -2.91 2.68
N ASN A 283 -21.88 -2.42 3.35
CA ASN A 283 -21.88 -2.31 4.81
C ASN A 283 -21.86 -3.69 5.49
N VAL A 284 -22.60 -4.66 4.97
CA VAL A 284 -22.60 -6.05 5.47
C VAL A 284 -21.24 -6.71 5.27
N PHE A 285 -20.65 -6.57 4.08
CA PHE A 285 -19.33 -7.12 3.79
C PHE A 285 -18.24 -6.50 4.68
N ASN A 286 -18.25 -5.17 4.84
CA ASN A 286 -17.31 -4.49 5.74
C ASN A 286 -17.47 -4.95 7.18
N ALA A 287 -18.71 -5.06 7.67
CA ALA A 287 -18.97 -5.55 9.02
C ALA A 287 -18.53 -7.02 9.22
N GLN A 288 -18.81 -7.90 8.26
CA GLN A 288 -18.34 -9.29 8.30
C GLN A 288 -16.82 -9.38 8.27
N ARG A 289 -16.19 -8.61 7.37
CA ARG A 289 -14.73 -8.54 7.27
C ARG A 289 -14.11 -8.08 8.57
N ASP A 290 -14.63 -7.01 9.16
CA ASP A 290 -14.12 -6.45 10.41
C ASP A 290 -14.34 -7.42 11.58
N PHE A 291 -15.47 -8.15 11.60
CA PHE A 291 -15.72 -9.23 12.55
C PHE A 291 -14.69 -10.35 12.43
N PHE A 292 -14.46 -10.89 11.22
CA PHE A 292 -13.47 -11.96 11.01
C PHE A 292 -12.03 -11.47 11.27
N ARG A 293 -11.71 -10.23 10.90
CA ARG A 293 -10.42 -9.60 11.22
C ARG A 293 -10.24 -9.43 12.73
N GLY A 294 -11.28 -9.00 13.44
CA GLY A 294 -11.29 -8.89 14.90
C GLY A 294 -11.10 -10.24 15.58
N ALA A 295 -11.86 -11.26 15.16
CA ALA A 295 -11.76 -12.62 15.68
C ALA A 295 -10.35 -13.22 15.46
N ALA A 296 -9.78 -13.07 14.27
CA ALA A 296 -8.44 -13.56 13.98
C ALA A 296 -7.36 -12.86 14.81
N LYS A 297 -7.47 -11.54 15.01
CA LYS A 297 -6.59 -10.79 15.93
C LYS A 297 -6.70 -11.30 17.36
N THR A 298 -7.91 -11.59 17.86
CA THR A 298 -8.09 -12.14 19.21
C THR A 298 -7.54 -13.57 19.36
N MET A 299 -7.45 -14.33 18.28
CA MET A 299 -6.84 -15.66 18.25
C MET A 299 -5.31 -15.63 18.08
N GLY A 300 -4.69 -14.44 18.10
CA GLY A 300 -3.24 -14.28 17.96
C GLY A 300 -2.73 -14.45 16.52
N ASP A 301 -3.60 -14.36 15.51
CA ASP A 301 -3.17 -14.36 14.12
C ASP A 301 -2.75 -12.95 13.67
N ASP A 302 -1.48 -12.64 13.89
CA ASP A 302 -0.84 -11.39 13.47
C ASP A 302 -0.75 -11.23 11.94
N ARG A 303 -1.11 -12.25 11.15
CA ARG A 303 -1.07 -12.17 9.68
C ARG A 303 -2.24 -11.36 9.14
N VAL A 304 -3.39 -11.40 9.82
CA VAL A 304 -4.61 -10.70 9.37
C VAL A 304 -4.50 -9.18 9.55
N GLY A 305 -3.66 -8.71 10.49
CA GLY A 305 -3.31 -7.29 10.63
C GLY A 305 -2.33 -6.75 9.58
N LYS A 306 -1.72 -7.61 8.76
CA LYS A 306 -0.73 -7.24 7.73
C LYS A 306 -1.32 -7.09 6.34
N LEU A 307 -2.63 -7.24 6.19
CA LEU A 307 -3.31 -6.79 4.98
C LEU A 307 -3.24 -5.26 4.99
N TYR A 308 -2.31 -4.71 4.22
CA TYR A 308 -2.18 -3.28 4.01
C TYR A 308 -3.52 -2.75 3.50
N ASP A 309 -4.12 -1.81 4.23
CA ASP A 309 -5.25 -1.06 3.73
C ASP A 309 -4.73 -0.20 2.57
N GLY A 310 -5.07 -0.58 1.35
CA GLY A 310 -4.52 0.01 0.13
C GLY A 310 -4.41 -0.99 -1.01
N LYS A 311 -4.06 -0.46 -2.19
CA LYS A 311 -3.83 -1.29 -3.36
C LYS A 311 -2.42 -1.86 -3.31
N LEU A 312 -2.29 -3.19 -3.30
CA LEU A 312 -1.00 -3.88 -3.37
C LEU A 312 -0.34 -3.52 -4.69
N LEU A 313 0.82 -2.88 -4.60
CA LEU A 313 1.67 -2.64 -5.75
C LEU A 313 2.18 -3.97 -6.30
N ARG A 314 2.53 -3.97 -7.60
CA ARG A 314 3.52 -4.94 -8.10
C ARG A 314 4.74 -4.85 -7.19
N ARG A 315 5.30 -5.99 -6.81
CA ARG A 315 6.37 -6.03 -5.83
C ARG A 315 7.55 -5.18 -6.31
N ILE A 316 7.84 -4.10 -5.58
CA ILE A 316 9.01 -3.25 -5.79
C ILE A 316 10.02 -3.62 -4.70
N GLU A 317 11.16 -4.14 -5.12
CA GLU A 317 12.23 -4.61 -4.27
C GLU A 317 13.44 -3.68 -4.40
N VAL A 318 14.09 -3.41 -3.28
CA VAL A 318 15.39 -2.77 -3.27
C VAL A 318 16.46 -3.83 -3.53
N LEU A 319 17.29 -3.63 -4.54
CA LEU A 319 18.42 -4.50 -4.87
C LEU A 319 19.68 -4.08 -4.13
N ARG A 320 19.93 -2.77 -4.08
CA ARG A 320 21.14 -2.18 -3.51
C ARG A 320 20.86 -0.77 -3.04
N VAL A 321 21.55 -0.36 -1.99
CA VAL A 321 21.62 1.02 -1.52
C VAL A 321 23.07 1.40 -1.28
N GLY A 322 23.36 2.69 -1.30
CA GLY A 322 24.68 3.20 -0.91
C GLY A 322 24.75 4.71 -0.97
N ARG A 323 25.84 5.26 -0.44
CA ARG A 323 26.18 6.67 -0.64
C ARG A 323 26.68 6.90 -2.07
N MET A 324 26.40 8.09 -2.60
CA MET A 324 27.02 8.58 -3.82
C MET A 324 28.25 9.40 -3.41
N GLU A 325 29.37 9.13 -4.07
CA GLU A 325 30.61 9.92 -3.94
C GLU A 325 30.48 11.29 -4.62
#